data_AF-A0A9K3MZY5-F1
#
_entry.id   AF-A0A9K3MZY5-F1
#
_cell.length_a   1.000
_cell.length_b   1.000
_cell.length_c   1.000
_cell.angle_alpha   90.00
_cell.angle_beta   90.00
_cell.angle_gamma   90.00
#
_symmetry.space_group_name_H-M   'P 1'
#
loop_
_entity.id
_entity.type
_entity.pdbx_description
1 polymer ?
#
loop_
_entity_poly.entity_id
_entity_poly.type
_entity_poly.pdbx_seq_one_letter_code
_entity_poly.pdbx_strand_id
1 'polypeptide(L)'
;MIGQIVRVVDEIKRCKITTTKEDFDRWEKSLNSFELLGMKVGFLRDKVHTLATLVFESEVAVDIKQYLEARNQRKRAENEIKKAAAKLKELKGEAIKFAGIAGSLRHKVEKYEHKGGG
;
A
#
# COMPACT_ATOMS: atom_id res chain seq x y z
N MET A 1 -34.92 -14.11 6.37
CA MET A 1 -34.41 -14.42 5.01
C MET A 1 -34.26 -13.15 4.16
N ILE A 2 -35.31 -12.34 4.00
CA ILE A 2 -35.27 -11.08 3.21
C ILE A 2 -34.14 -10.12 3.64
N GLY A 3 -33.91 -9.93 4.94
CA GLY A 3 -32.84 -9.04 5.41
C GLY A 3 -31.42 -9.46 4.99
N GLN A 4 -31.17 -10.77 4.78
CA GLN A 4 -29.87 -11.24 4.28
C GLN A 4 -29.72 -10.95 2.79
N ILE A 5 -30.79 -11.08 2.01
CA ILE A 5 -30.82 -10.70 0.59
C ILE A 5 -30.55 -9.20 0.46
N VAL A 6 -31.23 -8.36 1.25
CA VAL A 6 -31.02 -6.90 1.24
C VAL A 6 -29.56 -6.55 1.56
N ARG A 7 -28.95 -7.20 2.56
CA ARG A 7 -27.53 -6.99 2.89
C ARG A 7 -26.61 -7.31 1.70
N VAL A 8 -26.79 -8.47 1.06
CA VAL A 8 -25.99 -8.86 -0.12
C VAL A 8 -26.21 -7.87 -1.27
N VAL A 9 -27.46 -7.46 -1.52
CA VAL A 9 -27.78 -6.46 -2.56
C VAL A 9 -27.09 -5.13 -2.28
N ASP A 10 -27.07 -4.68 -1.03
CA ASP A 10 -26.42 -3.43 -0.65
C ASP A 10 -24.89 -3.51 -0.77
N GLU A 11 -24.30 -4.68 -0.51
CA GLU A 11 -22.88 -4.93 -0.79
C GLU A 11 -22.59 -4.88 -2.30
N ILE A 12 -23.39 -5.55 -3.13
CA ILE A 12 -23.28 -5.53 -4.61
C ILE A 12 -23.40 -4.08 -5.14
N LYS A 13 -24.32 -3.27 -4.59
CA LYS A 13 -24.46 -1.86 -4.96
C LYS A 13 -23.24 -1.01 -4.62
N ARG A 14 -22.49 -1.39 -3.57
CA ARG A 14 -21.23 -0.75 -3.17
C ARG A 14 -20.01 -1.37 -3.86
N CYS A 15 -20.20 -2.23 -4.87
CA CYS A 15 -19.12 -2.78 -5.66
C CYS A 15 -18.23 -1.65 -6.20
N LYS A 16 -16.93 -1.83 -6.04
CA LYS A 16 -15.90 -0.91 -6.52
C LYS A 16 -14.96 -1.68 -7.42
N ILE A 17 -14.18 -0.91 -8.15
CA ILE A 17 -13.10 -1.40 -8.98
C ILE A 17 -12.00 -2.14 -8.20
N THR A 18 -11.95 -1.94 -6.88
CA THR A 18 -11.06 -2.61 -5.94
C THR A 18 -11.73 -3.80 -5.23
N THR A 19 -12.96 -4.14 -5.57
CA THR A 19 -13.67 -5.31 -5.01
C THR A 19 -12.93 -6.57 -5.42
N THR A 20 -12.78 -7.50 -4.48
CA THR A 20 -11.93 -8.69 -4.66
C THR A 20 -12.70 -9.84 -5.29
N LYS A 21 -11.98 -10.80 -5.87
CA LYS A 21 -12.62 -12.01 -6.44
C LYS A 21 -13.36 -12.80 -5.36
N GLU A 22 -12.82 -12.82 -4.15
CA GLU A 22 -13.42 -13.47 -2.98
C GLU A 22 -14.77 -12.85 -2.59
N ASP A 23 -14.91 -11.52 -2.73
CA ASP A 23 -16.19 -10.84 -2.49
C ASP A 23 -17.25 -11.28 -3.52
N PHE A 24 -16.88 -11.33 -4.80
CA PHE A 24 -17.76 -11.79 -5.88
C PHE A 24 -18.19 -13.25 -5.67
N ASP A 25 -17.25 -14.15 -5.33
CA ASP A 25 -17.54 -15.55 -5.03
C ASP A 25 -18.48 -15.71 -3.83
N ARG A 26 -18.33 -14.87 -2.80
CA ARG A 26 -19.21 -14.86 -1.62
C ARG A 26 -20.64 -14.43 -1.98
N TRP A 27 -20.79 -13.39 -2.80
CA TRP A 27 -22.11 -12.94 -3.25
C TRP A 27 -22.78 -14.01 -4.10
N GLU A 28 -22.06 -14.61 -5.05
CA GLU A 28 -22.58 -15.66 -5.92
C GLU A 28 -23.06 -16.88 -5.13
N LYS A 29 -22.26 -17.37 -4.18
CA LYS A 29 -22.67 -18.47 -3.29
C LYS A 29 -23.93 -18.14 -2.47
N SER A 30 -24.02 -16.90 -1.98
CA SER A 30 -25.18 -16.44 -1.19
C SER A 30 -26.44 -16.38 -2.06
N LEU A 31 -26.34 -15.79 -3.25
CA LEU A 31 -27.46 -15.68 -4.19
C LEU A 31 -27.91 -17.05 -4.71
N ASN A 32 -26.98 -17.94 -5.05
CA ASN A 32 -27.31 -19.32 -5.44
C ASN A 32 -28.06 -20.05 -4.32
N SER A 33 -27.64 -19.88 -3.06
CA SER A 33 -28.35 -20.45 -1.91
C SER A 33 -29.77 -19.90 -1.76
N PHE A 34 -29.98 -18.60 -2.00
CA PHE A 34 -31.32 -18.02 -1.97
C PHE A 34 -32.19 -18.52 -3.13
N GLU A 35 -31.62 -18.68 -4.32
CA GLU A 35 -32.30 -19.22 -5.49
C GLU A 35 -32.76 -20.66 -5.26
N LEU A 36 -31.91 -21.51 -4.67
CA LEU A 36 -32.26 -22.87 -4.25
C LEU A 36 -33.39 -22.92 -3.22
N LEU A 37 -33.57 -21.86 -2.43
CA LEU A 37 -34.69 -21.72 -1.49
C LEU A 37 -35.96 -21.15 -2.15
N GLY A 38 -35.99 -21.03 -3.48
CA GLY A 38 -37.13 -20.58 -4.26
C GLY A 38 -37.22 -19.05 -4.42
N MET A 39 -36.18 -18.30 -4.03
CA MET A 39 -36.16 -16.85 -4.22
C MET A 39 -35.79 -16.50 -5.65
N LYS A 40 -36.55 -15.60 -6.29
CA LYS A 40 -36.23 -15.12 -7.65
C LYS A 40 -35.10 -14.11 -7.60
N VAL A 41 -33.85 -14.58 -7.55
CA VAL A 41 -32.64 -13.73 -7.47
C VAL A 41 -31.69 -13.89 -8.67
N GLY A 42 -32.07 -14.63 -9.71
CA GLY A 42 -31.24 -14.83 -10.91
C GLY A 42 -30.73 -13.51 -11.52
N PHE A 43 -31.57 -12.47 -11.57
CA PHE A 43 -31.16 -11.14 -12.06
C PHE A 43 -30.02 -10.49 -11.24
N LEU A 44 -29.89 -10.83 -9.95
CA LEU A 44 -28.78 -10.37 -9.13
C LEU A 44 -27.50 -11.13 -9.46
N ARG A 45 -27.60 -12.42 -9.79
CA ARG A 45 -26.46 -13.24 -10.21
C ARG A 45 -25.92 -12.76 -11.56
N ASP A 46 -26.79 -12.47 -12.52
CA ASP A 46 -26.41 -11.88 -13.81
C ASP A 46 -25.67 -10.54 -13.62
N LYS A 47 -26.15 -9.72 -12.67
CA LYS A 47 -25.49 -8.46 -12.29
C LYS A 47 -24.12 -8.68 -11.66
N VAL A 48 -23.98 -9.65 -10.76
CA VAL A 48 -22.70 -10.02 -10.13
C VAL A 48 -21.71 -10.47 -11.20
N HIS A 49 -22.14 -11.30 -12.14
CA HIS A 49 -21.31 -11.76 -13.25
C HIS A 49 -20.86 -10.60 -14.14
N THR A 50 -21.79 -9.72 -14.55
CA THR A 50 -21.48 -8.53 -15.34
C THR A 50 -20.46 -7.63 -14.65
N LEU A 51 -20.63 -7.39 -13.35
CA LEU A 51 -19.69 -6.59 -12.56
C LEU A 51 -18.32 -7.26 -12.44
N ALA A 52 -18.26 -8.58 -12.28
CA ALA A 52 -17.01 -9.32 -12.23
C ALA A 52 -16.26 -9.21 -13.57
N THR A 53 -16.93 -9.40 -14.70
CA THR A 53 -16.36 -9.21 -16.04
C THR A 53 -15.86 -7.77 -16.23
N LEU A 54 -16.61 -6.76 -15.79
CA LEU A 54 -16.14 -5.37 -15.86
C LEU A 54 -14.88 -5.13 -15.04
N VAL A 55 -14.81 -5.67 -13.82
CA VAL A 55 -13.68 -5.48 -12.90
C VAL A 55 -12.44 -6.29 -13.32
N PHE A 56 -12.61 -7.48 -13.90
CA PHE A 56 -11.50 -8.41 -14.13
C PHE A 56 -11.18 -8.69 -15.61
N GLU A 57 -12.10 -8.44 -16.53
CA GLU A 57 -12.01 -8.92 -17.92
C GLU A 57 -12.10 -7.80 -18.98
N SER A 58 -12.43 -6.56 -18.59
CA SER A 58 -12.42 -5.42 -19.52
C SER A 58 -11.01 -4.81 -19.70
N GLU A 59 -10.75 -4.06 -20.77
CA GLU A 59 -9.51 -3.26 -20.91
C GLU A 59 -9.27 -2.35 -19.71
N VAL A 60 -10.35 -1.86 -19.08
CA VAL A 60 -10.29 -1.09 -17.84
C VAL A 60 -9.65 -1.91 -16.71
N ALA A 61 -9.90 -3.23 -16.63
CA ALA A 61 -9.24 -4.16 -15.69
C ALA A 61 -7.71 -4.12 -15.78
N VAL A 62 -7.17 -4.01 -17.00
CA VAL A 62 -5.73 -3.89 -17.25
C VAL A 62 -5.21 -2.56 -16.72
N ASP A 63 -5.88 -1.45 -17.05
CA ASP A 63 -5.50 -0.11 -16.59
C ASP A 63 -5.53 0.01 -15.06
N ILE A 64 -6.56 -0.55 -14.41
CA ILE A 64 -6.67 -0.57 -12.94
C ILE A 64 -5.51 -1.36 -12.33
N LYS A 65 -5.21 -2.54 -12.88
CA LYS A 65 -4.14 -3.39 -12.37
C LYS A 65 -2.80 -2.68 -12.46
N GLN A 66 -2.52 -2.06 -13.61
CA GLN A 66 -1.33 -1.24 -13.82
C GLN A 66 -1.29 -0.04 -12.86
N TYR A 67 -2.40 0.67 -12.68
CA TYR A 67 -2.50 1.77 -11.72
C TYR A 67 -2.21 1.32 -10.28
N LEU A 68 -2.79 0.19 -9.84
CA LEU A 68 -2.60 -0.34 -8.50
C LEU A 68 -1.14 -0.76 -8.28
N GLU A 69 -0.53 -1.40 -9.28
CA GLU A 69 0.87 -1.77 -9.25
C GLU A 69 1.78 -0.54 -9.18
N ALA A 70 1.56 0.46 -10.04
CA ALA A 70 2.31 1.73 -10.03
C ALA A 70 2.16 2.45 -8.69
N ARG A 71 0.96 2.48 -8.11
CA ARG A 71 0.71 3.05 -6.78
C ARG A 71 1.50 2.32 -5.69
N ASN A 72 1.53 0.99 -5.73
CA ASN A 72 2.29 0.19 -4.77
C ASN A 72 3.80 0.38 -4.92
N GLN A 73 4.31 0.42 -6.16
CA GLN A 73 5.71 0.73 -6.45
C GLN A 73 6.08 2.12 -5.95
N ARG A 74 5.23 3.14 -6.17
CA ARG A 74 5.43 4.50 -5.66
C ARG A 74 5.52 4.51 -4.13
N LYS A 75 4.61 3.84 -3.43
CA LYS A 75 4.63 3.74 -1.96
C LYS A 75 5.90 3.07 -1.45
N ARG A 76 6.39 2.04 -2.14
CA ARG A 76 7.69 1.41 -1.82
C ARG A 76 8.84 2.39 -2.00
N ALA A 77 8.90 3.10 -3.13
CA ALA A 77 9.93 4.10 -3.39
C ALA A 77 9.91 5.23 -2.34
N GLU A 78 8.74 5.75 -1.99
CA GLU A 78 8.57 6.76 -0.92
C GLU A 78 9.11 6.28 0.44
N ASN A 79 8.91 5.00 0.78
CA ASN A 79 9.45 4.42 2.01
C ASN A 79 10.97 4.29 1.98
N GLU A 80 11.55 3.86 0.85
CA GLU A 80 13.01 3.78 0.70
C GLU A 80 13.66 5.17 0.74
N ILE A 81 13.03 6.19 0.15
CA ILE A 81 13.48 7.59 0.26
C ILE A 81 13.51 8.02 1.72
N LYS A 82 12.46 7.73 2.51
CA LYS A 82 12.43 8.07 3.94
C LYS A 82 13.55 7.37 4.71
N LYS A 83 13.80 6.09 4.42
CA LYS A 83 14.87 5.31 5.05
C LYS A 83 16.26 5.88 4.71
N ALA A 84 16.49 6.20 3.43
CA ALA A 84 17.73 6.82 2.97
C ALA A 84 17.96 8.20 3.62
N ALA A 85 16.91 9.02 3.73
CA ALA A 85 16.97 10.32 4.39
C ALA A 85 17.33 10.22 5.87
N ALA A 86 16.79 9.22 6.59
CA ALA A 86 17.14 8.96 7.98
C ALA A 86 18.63 8.60 8.13
N LYS A 87 19.13 7.69 7.28
CA LYS A 87 20.54 7.29 7.28
C LYS A 87 21.48 8.46 6.94
N LEU A 88 21.08 9.32 6.00
CA LEU A 88 21.84 10.52 5.66
C LEU A 88 21.94 11.48 6.85
N LYS A 89 20.86 11.63 7.62
CA LYS A 89 20.84 12.48 8.83
C LYS A 89 21.81 11.94 9.90
N GLU A 90 21.83 10.63 10.10
CA GLU A 90 22.74 9.96 11.02
C GLU A 90 24.21 10.18 10.63
N LEU A 91 24.56 9.90 9.38
CA LEU A 91 25.93 10.09 8.86
C LEU A 91 26.40 11.55 8.95
N LYS A 92 25.51 12.52 8.71
CA LYS A 92 25.83 13.94 8.91
C LYS A 92 26.13 14.25 10.39
N GLY A 93 25.39 13.65 11.31
CA GLY A 93 25.64 13.78 12.74
C GLY A 93 26.99 13.21 13.15
N GLU A 94 27.36 12.05 12.62
CA GLU A 94 28.69 11.45 12.84
C GLU A 94 29.82 12.32 12.27
N ALA A 95 29.66 12.84 11.05
CA ALA A 95 30.65 13.72 10.43
C ALA A 95 30.92 14.98 11.27
N ILE A 96 29.88 15.60 11.83
CA ILE A 96 30.01 16.74 12.74
C ILE A 96 30.78 16.35 14.01
N LYS A 97 30.48 15.19 14.61
CA LYS A 97 31.20 14.69 15.79
C LYS A 97 32.68 14.49 15.48
N PHE A 98 33.01 13.84 14.37
CA PHE A 98 34.40 13.61 13.97
C PHE A 98 35.14 14.91 13.68
N ALA A 99 34.50 15.90 13.05
CA ALA A 99 35.09 17.22 12.86
C ALA A 99 35.43 17.91 14.19
N GLY A 100 34.55 17.82 15.19
CA GLY A 100 34.80 18.35 16.53
C GLY A 100 35.98 17.66 17.24
N ILE A 101 36.06 16.33 17.14
CA ILE A 101 37.19 15.54 17.69
C ILE A 101 38.49 15.95 17.00
N ALA A 102 38.51 15.99 15.67
CA ALA A 102 39.69 16.35 14.89
C ALA A 102 40.18 17.77 15.22
N GLY A 103 39.27 18.74 15.34
CA GLY A 103 39.63 20.10 15.76
C GLY A 103 40.22 20.16 17.17
N SER A 104 39.63 19.42 18.12
CA SER A 104 40.14 19.34 19.50
C SER A 104 41.53 18.72 19.58
N LEU A 105 41.77 17.66 18.81
CA LEU A 105 43.08 17.00 18.72
C LEU A 105 44.11 17.92 18.07
N ARG A 106 43.75 18.61 16.99
CA ARG A 106 44.63 19.59 16.33
C ARG A 106 45.10 20.66 17.32
N HIS A 107 44.19 21.27 18.06
CA HIS A 107 44.53 22.29 19.05
C HIS A 107 45.49 21.76 20.14
N LYS A 108 45.32 20.51 20.58
CA LYS A 108 46.24 19.89 21.54
C LYS A 108 47.64 19.71 20.95
N VAL A 109 47.74 19.24 19.70
CA VAL A 109 49.03 19.06 19.00
C VAL A 109 49.76 20.40 18.89
N GLU A 110 49.09 21.44 18.39
CA GLU A 110 49.66 22.79 18.25
C GLU A 110 50.22 23.32 19.57
N LYS A 111 49.51 23.08 20.69
CA LYS A 111 49.96 23.48 22.03
C LYS A 111 51.23 22.76 22.49
N TYR A 112 51.40 21.49 22.14
CA TYR A 112 52.62 20.74 22.50
C TYR A 112 53.82 21.17 21.67
N GLU A 113 53.62 21.46 20.38
CA GLU A 113 54.69 21.96 19.50
C GLU A 113 55.24 23.32 19.97
N HIS A 114 54.37 24.22 20.44
CA HIS A 114 54.80 25.52 20.98
C HIS A 114 55.47 25.43 22.37
N LYS A 115 55.33 24.31 23.08
CA LYS A 115 55.96 24.09 24.40
C LYS A 115 57.29 23.34 24.36
N GLY A 116 57.61 22.68 23.24
CA GLY A 116 58.85 21.91 23.08
C GLY A 116 60.00 22.65 22.38
N GLY A 117 59.79 23.92 22.00
CA GLY A 117 60.76 24.72 21.24
C GLY A 117 61.46 25.86 22.00
N GLY A 118 61.50 25.81 23.35
CA GLY A 118 62.17 26.80 24.20
C GLY A 118 63.26 26.17 25.05
#